data_AF-A0A8T4BCP9-F1
#
_entry.id   AF-A0A8T4BCP9-F1
#
_cell.length_a   1.000
_cell.length_b   1.000
_cell.length_c   1.000
_cell.angle_alpha   90.00
_cell.angle_beta   90.00
_cell.angle_gamma   90.00
#
_symmetry.space_group_name_H-M   'P 1'
#
loop_
_entity.id
_entity.type
_entity.pdbx_description
1 polymer ?
#
loop_
_entity_poly.entity_id
_entity_poly.type
_entity_poly.pdbx_seq_one_letter_code
_entity_poly.pdbx_strand_id
1 'polypeptide(L)'
;MPKPWTSHLIRDALGVKKCNGSMEAATEDLPLEKAMEVARKKHGEGHLTGADLKAQTREVIGTCVSMRVKIDGHWANEALAIISKGEWDERFN
;
A
#
# COMPACT_ATOMS: atom_id res chain seq x y z
N MET A 1 9.81 10.11 -11.28
CA MET A 1 9.37 9.87 -9.89
C MET A 1 10.62 9.74 -9.02
N PRO A 2 10.72 10.50 -7.93
CA PRO A 2 11.90 10.51 -7.06
C PRO A 2 12.03 9.21 -6.25
N LYS A 3 13.27 8.74 -6.14
CA LYS A 3 13.66 7.51 -5.44
C LYS A 3 13.70 7.75 -3.91
N PRO A 4 13.44 6.73 -3.09
CA PRO A 4 13.07 5.36 -3.47
C PRO A 4 11.63 5.28 -3.99
N TRP A 5 11.37 4.42 -4.99
CA TRP A 5 10.03 4.23 -5.53
C TRP A 5 9.10 3.61 -4.47
N THR A 6 7.80 3.89 -4.52
CA THR A 6 6.82 3.31 -3.57
C THR A 6 6.89 1.78 -3.54
N SER A 7 7.07 1.14 -4.70
CA SER A 7 7.24 -0.31 -4.82
C SER A 7 8.50 -0.85 -4.13
N HIS A 8 9.56 -0.04 -4.00
CA HIS A 8 10.75 -0.40 -3.24
C HIS A 8 10.44 -0.39 -1.74
N LEU A 9 9.78 0.66 -1.26
CA LEU A 9 9.40 0.76 0.15
C LEU A 9 8.41 -0.34 0.57
N ILE A 10 7.47 -0.71 -0.30
CA ILE A 10 6.55 -1.84 -0.08
C ILE A 10 7.33 -3.15 0.06
N ARG A 11 8.33 -3.39 -0.81
CA ARG A 11 9.18 -4.59 -0.74
C ARG A 11 10.00 -4.64 0.54
N ASP A 12 10.55 -3.51 0.97
CA ASP A 12 11.28 -3.41 2.24
C ASP A 12 10.36 -3.71 3.43
N ALA A 13 9.12 -3.18 3.42
CA ALA A 13 8.12 -3.44 4.45
C ALA A 13 7.68 -4.92 4.50
N LEU A 14 7.65 -5.60 3.35
CA LEU A 14 7.40 -7.04 3.23
C LEU A 14 8.63 -7.90 3.56
N GLY A 15 9.84 -7.32 3.62
CA GLY A 15 11.08 -8.08 3.77
C GLY A 15 11.44 -8.94 2.55
N VAL A 16 10.96 -8.60 1.35
CA VAL A 16 11.15 -9.41 0.13
C VAL A 16 12.01 -8.71 -0.92
N LYS A 17 12.84 -9.49 -1.61
CA LYS A 17 13.65 -8.99 -2.73
C LYS A 17 12.84 -8.80 -4.02
N LYS A 18 11.68 -9.44 -4.18
CA LYS A 18 10.82 -9.32 -5.35
C LYS A 18 9.41 -9.79 -4.98
N CYS A 19 8.38 -9.18 -5.57
CA CYS A 19 7.01 -9.68 -5.54
C CYS A 19 6.71 -10.56 -6.77
N ASN A 20 5.57 -11.23 -6.74
CA ASN A 20 5.39 -12.44 -7.54
C ASN A 20 5.06 -12.15 -9.00
N GLY A 21 5.51 -13.05 -9.88
CA GLY A 21 5.47 -12.86 -11.33
C GLY A 21 4.07 -12.98 -11.96
N SER A 22 3.15 -13.69 -11.31
CA SER A 22 1.78 -13.92 -11.76
C SER A 22 0.79 -13.84 -10.59
N MET A 23 -0.52 -13.84 -10.89
CA MET A 23 -1.57 -13.83 -9.85
C MET A 23 -1.61 -15.14 -9.08
N GLU A 24 -1.39 -16.26 -9.77
CA GLU A 24 -1.40 -17.61 -9.20
C GLU A 24 -0.23 -17.82 -8.23
N ALA A 25 0.91 -17.19 -8.52
CA ALA A 25 2.08 -17.25 -7.67
C ALA A 25 2.03 -16.26 -6.50
N ALA A 26 1.06 -15.32 -6.46
CA ALA A 26 1.05 -14.21 -5.51
C ALA A 26 0.71 -14.64 -4.07
N THR A 27 1.64 -14.39 -3.15
CA THR A 27 1.56 -14.79 -1.73
C THR A 27 1.76 -13.63 -0.77
N GLU A 28 2.25 -12.48 -1.24
CA GLU A 28 2.56 -11.35 -0.38
C GLU A 28 1.29 -10.67 0.10
N ASP A 29 1.30 -10.34 1.38
CA ASP A 29 0.24 -9.63 2.08
C ASP A 29 0.88 -8.59 3.01
N LEU A 30 0.49 -7.33 2.83
CA LEU A 30 1.02 -6.20 3.58
C LEU A 30 -0.05 -5.71 4.57
N PRO A 31 0.23 -5.70 5.88
CA PRO A 31 -0.70 -5.12 6.83
C PRO A 31 -1.02 -3.65 6.52
N LEU A 32 -2.26 -3.20 6.74
CA LEU A 32 -2.64 -1.81 6.46
C LEU A 32 -1.72 -0.81 7.19
N GLU A 33 -1.34 -1.10 8.44
CA GLU A 33 -0.45 -0.24 9.24
C GLU A 33 0.93 -0.07 8.59
N LYS A 34 1.44 -1.12 7.91
CA LYS A 34 2.67 -1.02 7.13
C LYS A 34 2.49 -0.19 5.87
N ALA A 35 1.34 -0.29 5.20
CA ALA A 35 1.01 0.62 4.10
C ALA A 35 0.95 2.09 4.58
N MET A 36 0.41 2.34 5.77
CA MET A 36 0.38 3.67 6.39
C MET A 36 1.78 4.19 6.75
N GLU A 37 2.68 3.32 7.23
CA GLU A 37 4.09 3.68 7.46
C GLU A 37 4.79 4.11 6.15
N VAL A 38 4.57 3.35 5.06
CA VAL A 38 5.08 3.70 3.73
C VAL A 38 4.49 5.03 3.26
N ALA A 39 3.19 5.26 3.49
CA ALA A 39 2.51 6.50 3.14
C ALA A 39 3.10 7.70 3.88
N ARG A 40 3.26 7.61 5.20
CA ARG A 40 3.90 8.66 6.02
C ARG A 40 5.30 9.00 5.52
N LYS A 41 6.12 7.99 5.25
CA LYS A 41 7.48 8.19 4.71
C LYS A 41 7.42 8.90 3.36
N LYS A 42 6.58 8.42 2.44
CA LYS A 42 6.54 8.94 1.07
C LYS A 42 5.93 10.35 0.99
N HIS A 43 4.97 10.64 1.86
CA HIS A 43 4.43 11.99 2.03
C HIS A 43 5.46 12.94 2.64
N GLY A 44 6.23 12.52 3.65
CA GLY A 44 7.32 13.31 4.23
C GLY A 44 8.43 13.65 3.24
N GLU A 45 8.61 12.84 2.19
CA GLU A 45 9.50 13.13 1.05
C GLU A 45 8.85 14.08 0.01
N GLY A 46 7.58 14.46 0.16
CA GLY A 46 6.84 15.34 -0.75
C GLY A 46 6.38 14.64 -2.04
N HIS A 47 6.05 13.34 -1.96
CA HIS A 47 5.80 12.52 -3.15
C HIS A 47 4.41 11.88 -3.20
N LEU A 48 3.53 12.22 -2.25
CA LEU A 48 2.11 11.87 -2.26
C LEU A 48 1.27 13.15 -2.24
N THR A 49 0.10 13.13 -2.88
CA THR A 49 -0.77 14.31 -3.02
C THR A 49 -2.01 14.25 -2.13
N GLY A 50 -2.26 13.13 -1.47
CA GLY A 50 -3.37 12.92 -0.56
C GLY A 50 -3.39 13.91 0.61
N ALA A 51 -4.57 14.46 0.88
CA ALA A 51 -4.79 15.49 1.89
C ALA A 51 -4.65 14.97 3.33
N ASP A 52 -4.91 13.69 3.55
CA ASP A 52 -4.82 13.02 4.85
C ASP A 52 -4.13 11.65 4.71
N LEU A 53 -3.85 11.01 5.86
CA LEU A 53 -3.19 9.72 5.89
C LEU A 53 -3.99 8.62 5.15
N LYS A 54 -5.32 8.69 5.17
CA LYS A 54 -6.20 7.76 4.46
C LYS A 54 -6.02 7.89 2.95
N ALA A 55 -6.06 9.10 2.41
CA ALA A 55 -5.84 9.41 1.01
C ALA A 55 -4.42 9.00 0.56
N GLN A 56 -3.40 9.32 1.36
CA GLN A 56 -2.01 8.96 1.10
C GLN A 56 -1.82 7.43 1.09
N THR A 57 -2.44 6.72 2.02
CA THR A 57 -2.37 5.25 2.08
C THR A 57 -3.05 4.61 0.87
N ARG A 58 -4.14 5.19 0.35
CA ARG A 58 -4.77 4.73 -0.90
C ARG A 58 -3.84 4.85 -2.10
N GLU A 59 -3.05 5.91 -2.21
CA GLU A 59 -2.03 6.03 -3.28
C GLU A 59 -0.98 4.90 -3.19
N VAL A 60 -0.53 4.58 -1.99
CA VAL A 60 0.40 3.46 -1.74
C VAL A 60 -0.23 2.13 -2.13
N ILE A 61 -1.46 1.85 -1.69
CA ILE A 61 -2.19 0.61 -2.00
C ILE A 61 -2.46 0.51 -3.51
N GLY A 62 -2.67 1.62 -4.22
CA GLY A 62 -2.76 1.63 -5.68
C GLY A 62 -1.53 1.03 -6.36
N THR A 63 -0.34 1.20 -5.78
CA THR A 63 0.89 0.56 -6.28
C THR A 63 0.84 -0.97 -6.10
N CYS A 64 0.25 -1.44 -4.99
CA CYS A 64 0.11 -2.87 -4.68
C CYS A 64 -0.71 -3.65 -5.72
N VAL A 65 -1.64 -2.99 -6.44
CA VAL A 65 -2.41 -3.61 -7.53
C VAL A 65 -1.49 -4.23 -8.58
N SER A 66 -0.53 -3.44 -9.09
CA SER A 66 0.44 -3.90 -10.08
C SER A 66 1.46 -4.89 -9.51
N MET A 67 1.72 -4.82 -8.20
CA MET A 67 2.63 -5.71 -7.49
C MET A 67 1.99 -7.04 -7.11
N ARG A 68 0.66 -7.16 -7.23
CA ARG A 68 -0.12 -8.33 -6.81
C ARG A 68 0.02 -8.62 -5.31
N VAL A 69 0.15 -7.56 -4.53
CA VAL A 69 0.28 -7.62 -3.06
C VAL A 69 -1.11 -7.40 -2.46
N LYS A 70 -1.49 -8.27 -1.52
CA LYS A 70 -2.72 -8.11 -0.72
C LYS A 70 -2.52 -7.10 0.40
N ILE A 71 -3.62 -6.55 0.90
CA ILE A 71 -3.68 -5.70 2.09
C ILE A 71 -4.63 -6.34 3.09
N ASP A 72 -4.11 -6.78 4.23
CA ASP A 72 -4.86 -7.52 5.26
C ASP A 72 -5.74 -8.64 4.67
N GLY A 73 -5.16 -9.45 3.79
CA GLY A 73 -5.83 -10.59 3.17
C GLY A 73 -6.70 -10.26 1.95
N HIS A 74 -6.96 -8.98 1.68
CA HIS A 74 -7.76 -8.51 0.55
C HIS A 74 -6.89 -8.13 -0.64
N TRP A 75 -7.35 -8.36 -1.87
CA TRP A 75 -6.66 -7.81 -3.03
C TRP A 75 -6.67 -6.28 -2.98
N ALA A 76 -5.62 -5.64 -3.48
CA ALA A 76 -5.46 -4.19 -3.38
C ALA A 76 -6.70 -3.39 -3.86
N ASN A 77 -7.37 -3.84 -4.92
CA ASN A 77 -8.62 -3.22 -5.40
C ASN A 77 -9.78 -3.37 -4.40
N GLU A 78 -9.89 -4.52 -3.72
CA GLU A 78 -10.89 -4.78 -2.69
C GLU A 78 -10.61 -3.93 -1.45
N ALA A 79 -9.35 -3.88 -1.01
CA ALA A 79 -8.91 -3.03 0.10
C ALA A 79 -9.21 -1.54 -0.16
N LEU A 80 -8.98 -1.05 -1.38
CA LEU A 80 -9.36 0.32 -1.77
C LEU A 80 -10.88 0.55 -1.70
N ALA A 81 -11.69 -0.46 -2.04
CA ALA A 81 -13.14 -0.39 -1.92
C ALA A 81 -13.59 -0.36 -0.45
N ILE A 82 -13.00 -1.19 0.41
CA ILE A 82 -13.23 -1.23 1.86
C ILE A 82 -12.92 0.15 2.48
N ILE A 83 -11.76 0.74 2.16
CA ILE A 83 -11.39 2.09 2.60
C ILE A 83 -12.37 3.15 2.08
N SER A 84 -12.85 3.00 0.84
CA SER A 84 -13.82 3.94 0.25
C SER A 84 -15.18 3.92 0.93
N LYS A 85 -15.59 2.75 1.46
CA LYS A 85 -16.84 2.59 2.22
C LYS A 85 -16.74 3.06 3.67
N GLY A 86 -15.54 3.39 4.13
CA GLY A 86 -15.28 3.84 5.51
C GLY A 86 -15.13 2.71 6.52
N GLU A 87 -15.09 1.45 6.07
CA GLU A 87 -15.03 0.27 6.94
C GLU A 87 -13.72 0.20 7.76
N TRP A 88 -12.66 0.89 7.32
CA TRP A 88 -11.36 0.97 8.01
C TRP A 88 -11.06 2.35 8.61
N ASP A 89 -12.04 3.25 8.70
CA ASP A 89 -11.78 4.64 9.12
C ASP A 89 -11.21 4.73 10.53
N GLU A 90 -11.66 3.87 11.44
CA GLU A 90 -11.13 3.80 12.81
C GLU A 90 -9.63 3.45 12.86
N ARG A 91 -9.11 2.75 11.85
CA ARG A 91 -7.68 2.38 11.78
C ARG A 91 -6.80 3.54 11.30
N PHE A 92 -7.39 4.60 10.76
CA PHE A 92 -6.68 5.80 10.31
C PHE A 92 -6.66 6.93 11.35
N ASN A 93 -7.40 6.77 12.46
CA ASN A 93 -7.50 7.75 13.55
C ASN A 93 -6.34 7.68 14.54
#